data_AF-A0A1X7VDR2-F1
#
_entry.id   AF-A0A1X7VDR2-F1
#
_cell.length_a   1.000
_cell.length_b   1.000
_cell.length_c   1.000
_cell.angle_alpha   90.00
_cell.angle_beta   90.00
_cell.angle_gamma   90.00
#
_symmetry.space_group_name_H-M   'P 1'
#
loop_
_entity.id
_entity.type
_entity.pdbx_description
1 polymer ?
#
loop_
_entity_poly.entity_id
_entity_poly.type
_entity_poly.pdbx_seq_one_letter_code
_entity_poly.pdbx_strand_id
1 'polypeptide(L)'
;MSDWSYPLCGCFSDCTTCLLAWCCPCILVGRNAEAVGEDKTLCCLGALAALYFFVPGYIIIRTMLRNKVRESKGIEGSILTDCLCVYFCDICAHVQETRELEAPGKQSIVRE
;
A
#
# COMPACT_ATOMS: atom_id res chain seq x y z
N MET A 1 24.19 -12.02 19.74
CA MET A 1 23.04 -11.50 18.96
C MET A 1 22.81 -10.08 19.43
N SER A 2 23.05 -9.11 18.56
CA SER A 2 22.72 -7.71 18.82
C SER A 2 21.29 -7.44 18.37
N ASP A 3 20.56 -6.65 19.14
CA ASP A 3 19.24 -6.16 18.73
C ASP A 3 19.37 -5.10 17.63
N TRP A 4 18.29 -4.92 16.88
CA TRP A 4 18.18 -3.85 15.90
C TRP A 4 18.28 -2.48 16.59
N SER A 5 19.21 -1.64 16.15
CA SER A 5 19.36 -0.28 16.69
C SER A 5 18.19 0.63 16.32
N TYR A 6 17.41 0.29 15.29
CA TYR A 6 16.25 1.05 14.81
C TYR A 6 14.97 0.20 14.87
N PRO A 7 13.84 0.74 15.38
CA PRO A 7 12.56 0.02 15.43
C PRO A 7 11.87 -0.03 14.05
N LEU A 8 11.06 -1.07 13.82
CA LEU A 8 10.33 -1.28 12.55
C LEU A 8 9.42 -0.11 12.15
N CYS A 9 8.85 0.61 13.11
CA CYS A 9 7.99 1.79 12.87
C CYS A 9 8.75 3.13 12.99
N GLY A 10 10.08 3.13 12.85
CA GLY A 10 10.91 4.34 12.86
C GLY A 10 10.82 5.19 11.59
N CYS A 11 9.92 4.88 10.66
CA CYS A 11 9.82 5.52 9.34
C CYS A 11 9.63 7.05 9.38
N PHE A 12 9.14 7.62 10.47
CA PHE A 12 9.01 9.09 10.64
C PHE A 12 10.32 9.83 10.95
N SER A 13 11.42 9.13 11.29
CA SER A 13 12.72 9.76 11.55
C SER A 13 13.57 9.94 10.28
N ASP A 14 13.26 9.19 9.21
CA ASP A 14 13.89 9.33 7.90
C ASP A 14 12.82 9.29 6.79
N CYS A 15 12.14 10.42 6.63
CA CYS A 15 11.10 10.60 5.62
C CYS A 15 11.62 10.33 4.20
N THR A 16 12.89 10.59 3.91
CA THR A 16 13.46 10.37 2.58
C THR A 16 13.54 8.88 2.28
N THR A 17 14.06 8.08 3.21
CA THR A 17 14.10 6.61 3.03
C THR A 17 12.69 6.02 3.02
N CYS A 18 11.77 6.54 3.83
CA CYS A 18 10.36 6.12 3.81
C CYS A 18 9.69 6.41 2.46
N LEU A 19 9.88 7.59 1.89
CA LEU A 19 9.37 7.96 0.57
C LEU A 19 10.00 7.10 -0.53
N LEU A 20 11.31 6.82 -0.44
CA LEU A 20 11.98 5.95 -1.41
C LEU A 20 11.47 4.50 -1.31
N ALA A 21 11.21 4.00 -0.10
CA ALA A 21 10.60 2.69 0.12
C ALA A 21 9.19 2.61 -0.49
N TRP A 22 8.42 3.70 -0.43
CA TRP A 22 7.07 3.76 -1.00
C TRP A 22 7.10 3.88 -2.53
N CYS A 23 7.86 4.83 -3.07
CA CYS A 23 7.85 5.15 -4.50
C CYS A 23 8.72 4.19 -5.33
N CYS A 24 9.83 3.71 -4.79
CA CYS A 24 10.80 2.86 -5.50
C CYS A 24 11.39 1.76 -4.59
N PRO A 25 10.54 0.84 -4.06
CA PRO A 25 11.02 -0.19 -3.14
C PRO A 25 12.12 -1.07 -3.73
N CYS A 26 12.11 -1.34 -5.03
CA CYS A 26 13.14 -2.10 -5.72
C CYS A 26 14.54 -1.47 -5.64
N ILE A 27 14.64 -0.15 -5.73
CA ILE A 27 15.91 0.58 -5.61
C ILE A 27 16.42 0.45 -4.17
N LEU A 28 15.55 0.60 -3.18
CA LEU A 28 15.93 0.45 -1.78
C LEU A 28 16.37 -0.98 -1.47
N VAL A 29 15.68 -1.99 -2.00
CA VAL A 29 16.11 -3.40 -1.90
C VAL A 29 17.49 -3.60 -2.52
N GLY A 30 17.74 -3.06 -3.72
CA GLY A 30 19.06 -3.13 -4.34
C GLY A 30 20.16 -2.46 -3.53
N ARG A 31 19.88 -1.28 -2.93
CA ARG A 31 20.83 -0.58 -2.04
C ARG A 31 21.12 -1.37 -0.78
N ASN A 32 20.10 -1.98 -0.18
CA ASN A 32 20.27 -2.81 1.01
C ASN A 32 21.06 -4.09 0.67
N ALA A 33 20.80 -4.71 -0.48
CA ALA A 33 21.54 -5.87 -0.97
C ALA A 33 23.03 -5.55 -1.18
N GLU A 34 23.34 -4.43 -1.84
CA GLU A 34 24.71 -3.94 -2.01
C GLU A 34 25.42 -3.73 -0.67
N ALA A 35 24.74 -3.19 0.33
CA ALA A 35 25.30 -2.94 1.66
C ALA A 35 25.63 -4.23 2.44
N VAL A 36 24.96 -5.35 2.14
CA VAL A 36 25.24 -6.66 2.76
C VAL A 36 26.10 -7.58 1.88
N GLY A 37 26.59 -7.08 0.74
CA GLY A 37 27.46 -7.83 -0.18
C GLY A 37 26.73 -8.76 -1.17
N GLU A 38 25.42 -8.60 -1.33
CA GLU A 38 24.60 -9.34 -2.29
C GLU A 38 24.54 -8.64 -3.66
N ASP A 39 24.16 -9.38 -4.72
CA ASP A 39 24.04 -8.81 -6.06
C ASP A 39 22.85 -7.83 -6.14
N LYS A 40 23.18 -6.55 -6.13
CA LYS A 40 22.26 -5.42 -6.31
C LYS A 40 21.34 -5.58 -7.50
N THR A 41 21.87 -5.97 -8.66
CA THR A 41 21.13 -6.02 -9.90
C THR A 41 20.11 -7.14 -9.85
N LEU A 42 20.53 -8.31 -9.36
CA LEU A 42 19.65 -9.46 -9.17
C LEU A 42 18.52 -9.13 -8.19
N CYS A 43 18.83 -8.59 -7.01
CA CYS A 43 17.83 -8.25 -6.00
C CYS A 43 16.89 -7.13 -6.46
N CYS A 44 17.40 -6.12 -7.16
CA CYS A 44 16.58 -5.02 -7.71
C CYS A 44 15.63 -5.52 -8.80
N LEU A 45 16.12 -6.34 -9.75
CA LEU A 45 15.29 -6.92 -10.81
C LEU A 45 14.25 -7.89 -10.25
N GLY A 46 14.63 -8.71 -9.26
CA GLY A 46 13.69 -9.59 -8.56
C GLY A 46 12.58 -8.80 -7.85
N ALA A 47 12.93 -7.72 -7.16
CA ALA A 47 11.96 -6.82 -6.54
C ALA A 47 11.07 -6.14 -7.59
N LEU A 48 11.62 -5.66 -8.71
CA LEU A 48 10.85 -5.08 -9.81
C LEU A 48 9.85 -6.08 -10.42
N ALA A 49 10.29 -7.31 -10.66
CA ALA A 49 9.42 -8.37 -11.17
C ALA A 49 8.28 -8.64 -10.18
N ALA A 50 8.58 -8.80 -8.88
CA ALA A 50 7.54 -9.00 -7.86
C ALA A 50 6.54 -7.82 -7.84
N LEU A 51 7.02 -6.58 -7.89
CA LEU A 51 6.15 -5.41 -7.93
C LEU A 51 5.26 -5.42 -9.18
N TYR A 52 5.83 -5.71 -10.35
CA TYR A 52 5.10 -5.70 -11.62
C TYR A 52 4.02 -6.78 -11.69
N PHE A 53 4.28 -7.98 -11.17
CA PHE A 53 3.32 -9.09 -11.25
C PHE A 53 2.26 -9.05 -10.15
N PHE A 54 2.59 -8.62 -8.92
CA PHE A 54 1.67 -8.75 -7.78
C PHE A 54 0.96 -7.44 -7.41
N VAL A 55 1.61 -6.28 -7.54
CA VAL A 55 1.04 -5.01 -7.07
C VAL A 55 -0.14 -4.53 -7.91
N PRO A 56 -0.12 -4.56 -9.26
CA PRO A 56 -1.26 -4.09 -10.04
C PRO A 56 -2.56 -4.84 -9.73
N GLY A 57 -2.49 -6.18 -9.61
CA GLY A 57 -3.64 -7.00 -9.26
C GLY A 57 -4.19 -6.65 -7.86
N TYR A 58 -3.30 -6.50 -6.88
CA TYR A 58 -3.68 -6.08 -5.52
C TYR A 58 -4.37 -4.70 -5.52
N ILE A 59 -3.79 -3.71 -6.20
CA ILE A 59 -4.35 -2.35 -6.27
C ILE A 59 -5.73 -2.34 -6.95
N ILE A 60 -5.92 -3.10 -8.03
CA ILE A 60 -7.21 -3.22 -8.71
C ILE A 60 -8.26 -3.80 -7.75
N ILE A 61 -7.97 -4.92 -7.10
CA ILE A 61 -8.90 -5.57 -6.18
C ILE A 61 -9.26 -4.63 -5.02
N ARG A 62 -8.26 -3.96 -4.43
CA ARG A 62 -8.47 -3.00 -3.34
C ARG A 62 -9.30 -1.80 -3.79
N THR A 63 -9.04 -1.27 -4.98
CA THR A 63 -9.82 -0.16 -5.56
C THR A 63 -11.28 -0.55 -5.76
N MET A 64 -11.54 -1.73 -6.33
CA MET A 64 -12.90 -2.24 -6.51
C MET A 64 -13.62 -2.46 -5.18
N LEU A 65 -12.92 -2.99 -4.17
CA LEU A 65 -13.48 -3.16 -2.84
C LEU A 65 -13.83 -1.82 -2.18
N ARG A 66 -12.93 -0.85 -2.26
CA ARG A 66 -13.18 0.51 -1.76
C ARG A 66 -14.39 1.16 -2.43
N ASN A 67 -14.49 1.03 -3.75
CA ASN A 67 -15.62 1.52 -4.51
C ASN A 67 -16.95 0.88 -4.05
N LYS A 68 -16.99 -0.45 -3.86
CA LYS A 68 -18.17 -1.14 -3.31
C LYS A 68 -18.56 -0.66 -1.91
N VAL A 69 -17.59 -0.43 -1.01
CA VAL A 69 -17.87 0.12 0.33
C VAL A 69 -18.56 1.47 0.21
N ARG A 70 -18.06 2.35 -0.68
CA ARG A 70 -18.64 3.67 -0.91
C ARG A 70 -20.05 3.60 -1.47
N GLU A 71 -20.30 2.76 -2.47
CA GLU A 71 -21.64 2.55 -3.05
C GLU A 71 -22.62 2.03 -1.99
N SER A 72 -22.20 1.07 -1.16
CA SER A 72 -23.04 0.51 -0.09
C SER A 72 -23.43 1.50 1.00
N LYS A 73 -22.70 2.62 1.11
CA LYS A 73 -22.92 3.69 2.08
C LYS A 73 -23.40 5.00 1.43
N GLY A 74 -23.58 5.04 0.11
CA GLY A 74 -23.99 6.23 -0.64
C GLY A 74 -22.96 7.36 -0.65
N ILE A 75 -21.66 7.05 -0.64
CA ILE A 75 -20.57 8.04 -0.55
C ILE A 75 -20.10 8.45 -1.96
N GLU A 76 -20.16 9.75 -2.27
CA GLU A 76 -19.79 10.32 -3.59
C GLU A 76 -18.29 10.30 -3.89
N GLY A 77 -17.91 9.86 -5.10
CA GLY A 77 -16.52 9.85 -5.60
C GLY A 77 -16.31 8.93 -6.80
N SER A 78 -15.05 8.63 -7.13
CA SER A 78 -14.69 7.98 -8.40
C SER A 78 -13.67 6.86 -8.24
N ILE A 79 -13.67 5.93 -9.20
CA ILE A 79 -12.67 4.85 -9.28
C ILE A 79 -11.24 5.41 -9.34
N LEU A 80 -11.01 6.52 -10.06
CA LEU A 80 -9.69 7.14 -10.14
C LEU A 80 -9.23 7.65 -8.78
N THR A 81 -10.10 8.36 -8.05
CA THR A 81 -9.79 8.84 -6.70
C THR A 81 -9.57 7.68 -5.73
N ASP A 82 -10.33 6.59 -5.85
CA ASP A 82 -10.17 5.40 -5.01
C ASP A 82 -8.85 4.68 -5.30
N CYS A 83 -8.47 4.57 -6.58
CA CYS A 83 -7.18 4.00 -7.01
C CYS A 83 -5.99 4.80 -6.45
N LEU A 84 -6.04 6.13 -6.55
CA LEU A 84 -5.00 7.00 -5.99
C LEU A 84 -4.94 6.88 -4.46
N CYS A 85 -6.09 6.81 -3.77
CA CYS A 85 -6.12 6.61 -2.32
C CYS A 85 -5.50 5.27 -1.90
N VAL A 86 -5.83 4.17 -2.59
CA VAL A 86 -5.26 2.85 -2.33
C VAL A 86 -3.76 2.87 -2.64
N TYR A 87 -3.34 3.46 -3.76
CA TYR A 87 -1.93 3.46 -4.15
C TYR A 87 -1.02 4.30 -3.23
N PHE A 88 -1.50 5.43 -2.72
CA PHE A 88 -0.69 6.35 -1.89
C PHE A 88 -0.93 6.24 -0.38
N CYS A 89 -2.04 5.64 0.06
CA CYS A 89 -2.38 5.54 1.49
C CYS A 89 -3.19 4.26 1.76
N ASP A 90 -2.77 3.11 1.24
CA ASP A 90 -3.53 1.85 1.36
C ASP A 90 -3.94 1.54 2.82
N ILE A 91 -3.00 1.66 3.76
CA ILE A 91 -3.24 1.40 5.19
C ILE A 91 -4.34 2.32 5.72
N CYS A 92 -4.28 3.61 5.39
CA CYS A 92 -5.25 4.62 5.80
C CYS A 92 -6.63 4.33 5.19
N ALA A 93 -6.65 3.99 3.90
CA ALA A 93 -7.86 3.63 3.16
C ALA A 93 -8.51 2.38 3.77
N HIS A 94 -7.72 1.37 4.14
CA HIS A 94 -8.19 0.14 4.79
C HIS A 94 -8.81 0.42 6.16
N VAL A 95 -8.11 1.18 7.01
CA VAL A 95 -8.63 1.57 8.34
C VAL A 95 -9.92 2.38 8.20
N GLN A 96 -9.99 3.30 7.24
CA GLN A 96 -11.20 4.06 6.95
C GLN A 96 -12.36 3.12 6.54
N GLU A 97 -12.14 2.22 5.59
CA GLU A 97 -13.14 1.25 5.12
C GLU A 97 -13.69 0.39 6.27
N THR A 98 -12.81 -0.17 7.11
CA THR A 98 -13.21 -0.96 8.28
C THR A 98 -14.09 -0.14 9.22
N ARG A 99 -13.66 1.09 9.56
CA ARG A 99 -14.41 1.96 10.47
C ARG A 99 -15.77 2.37 9.89
N GLU A 100 -15.86 2.61 8.59
CA GLU A 100 -17.13 2.93 7.91
C GLU A 100 -18.09 1.73 7.88
N LEU A 101 -17.55 0.51 7.73
CA LEU A 101 -18.34 -0.71 7.79
C LEU A 101 -18.86 -1.00 9.19
N GLU A 102 -18.06 -0.74 10.23
CA GLU A 102 -18.43 -0.92 11.64
C GLU A 102 -19.33 0.20 12.19
N ALA A 103 -19.30 1.39 11.59
CA ALA A 103 -20.10 2.52 12.04
C ALA A 103 -21.61 2.24 11.88
N PRO A 104 -22.45 2.51 12.90
CA PRO A 104 -23.90 2.43 12.79
C PRO A 104 -24.40 3.53 11.85
N GLY A 105 -24.63 3.19 10.58
CA GLY A 105 -25.02 4.11 9.52
C GLY A 105 -25.77 3.41 8.38
N LYS A 106 -26.52 4.17 7.58
CA LYS A 106 -27.39 3.68 6.51
C LYS A 106 -26.61 2.81 5.51
N GLN A 107 -26.84 1.51 5.52
CA GLN A 107 -26.51 0.64 4.39
C GLN A 107 -27.57 0.89 3.31
N SER A 108 -27.19 1.53 2.21
CA SER A 108 -27.98 1.50 0.98
C SER A 108 -27.79 0.13 0.35
N ILE A 109 -28.72 -0.78 0.62
CA ILE A 109 -28.79 -2.10 0.00
C ILE A 109 -28.86 -1.90 -1.52
N VAL A 110 -27.76 -2.19 -2.22
CA VAL A 110 -27.80 -2.38 -3.68
C VAL A 110 -28.54 -3.69 -3.89
N ARG A 111 -29.82 -3.58 -4.28
CA ARG A 111 -30.62 -4.73 -4.72
C ARG A 111 -30.01 -5.21 -6.05
N GLU A 112 -29.52 -6.44 -6.07
CA GLU A 112 -29.41 -7.22 -7.31
C GLU A 112 -30.80 -7.47 -7.92
#